data_AF-X1IJ04-F1
#
_entry.id   AF-X1IJ04-F1
#
_cell.length_a   1.000
_cell.length_b   1.000
_cell.length_c   1.000
_cell.angle_alpha   90.00
_cell.angle_beta   90.00
_cell.angle_gamma   90.00
#
_symmetry.space_group_name_H-M   'P 1'
#
loop_
_entity.id
_entity.type
_entity.pdbx_description
1 polymer ?
#
loop_
_entity_poly.entity_id
_entity_poly.type
_entity_poly.pdbx_seq_one_letter_code
_entity_poly.pdbx_strand_id
1 'polypeptide(L)'
;RIAAFGGCAVFNRPIDKETAQLINENYLEVVVAPEFENNTMPILSKSPNLRIIKISRIDRLAEYMEKRFVDFKSLIDGGLILQQSPINKIISPDDFKPASTEYKGKLYTIARKPTKEEYADMLFGWQVEQGITSNSVIYVKDGVTVGIGTGEQDRVGVAEIAIYKAYTKYADTLCFRKYGIPYKELEAEINKGKKDAGLKEEIDKETALEHGGLTGATMVSDAFFPFR
;
A
#
# COMPACT_ATOMS: atom_id res chain seq x y z
N ARG A 1 7.30 2.07 7.61
CA ARG A 1 8.00 3.31 7.98
C ARG A 1 9.19 3.59 7.06
N ILE A 2 10.07 2.61 6.83
CA ILE A 2 11.29 2.76 6.02
C ILE A 2 11.02 3.32 4.61
N ALA A 3 10.12 2.72 3.84
CA ALA A 3 9.83 3.18 2.47
C ALA A 3 9.05 4.51 2.38
N ALA A 4 8.44 4.96 3.48
CA ALA A 4 7.69 6.23 3.53
C ALA A 4 8.57 7.41 3.92
N PHE A 5 9.83 7.17 4.30
CA PHE A 5 10.80 8.21 4.62
C PHE A 5 11.11 9.04 3.37
N GLY A 6 10.83 10.34 3.44
CA GLY A 6 10.96 11.23 2.28
C GLY A 6 9.81 11.08 1.27
N GLY A 7 8.68 10.51 1.70
CA GLY A 7 7.51 10.30 0.85
C GLY A 7 6.71 11.58 0.56
N CYS A 8 5.79 11.45 -0.40
CA CYS A 8 4.73 12.41 -0.68
C CYS A 8 3.42 11.89 -0.09
N ALA A 9 2.82 12.64 0.84
CA ALA A 9 1.53 12.30 1.42
C ALA A 9 0.41 13.10 0.74
N VAL A 10 -0.57 12.41 0.15
CA VAL A 10 -1.70 13.03 -0.53
C VAL A 10 -3.00 12.67 0.20
N PHE A 11 -3.79 13.69 0.51
CA PHE A 11 -5.05 13.57 1.24
C PHE A 11 -6.20 14.01 0.34
N ASN A 12 -7.31 13.28 0.39
CA ASN A 12 -8.54 13.60 -0.35
C ASN A 12 -9.54 14.42 0.48
N ARG A 13 -9.18 14.80 1.71
CA ARG A 13 -9.97 15.60 2.64
C ARG A 13 -9.10 16.70 3.25
N PRO A 14 -9.72 17.78 3.79
CA PRO A 14 -8.98 18.79 4.53
C PRO A 14 -8.12 18.17 5.64
N ILE A 15 -6.91 18.69 5.81
CA ILE A 15 -6.03 18.29 6.91
C ILE A 15 -6.45 19.06 8.16
N ASP A 16 -6.72 18.32 9.23
CA ASP A 16 -7.01 18.86 10.57
C ASP A 16 -5.74 18.97 11.43
N LYS A 17 -5.91 19.48 12.65
CA LYS A 17 -4.81 19.70 13.59
C LYS A 17 -4.11 18.39 13.99
N GLU A 18 -4.86 17.33 14.25
CA GLU A 18 -4.33 16.03 14.69
C GLU A 18 -3.50 15.38 13.58
N THR A 19 -4.03 15.37 12.36
CA THR A 19 -3.33 14.88 11.16
C THR A 19 -2.06 15.70 10.91
N ALA A 20 -2.11 17.03 11.06
CA ALA A 20 -0.94 17.89 10.91
C ALA A 20 0.17 17.58 11.95
N GLN A 21 -0.20 17.24 13.19
CA GLN A 21 0.76 16.80 14.21
C GLN A 21 1.44 15.51 13.81
N LEU A 22 0.66 14.51 13.40
CA LEU A 22 1.19 13.22 12.94
C LEU A 22 2.09 13.38 11.70
N ILE A 23 1.73 14.26 10.76
CA ILE A 23 2.58 14.59 9.60
C ILE A 23 3.93 15.13 10.06
N ASN A 24 3.95 16.05 11.03
CA ASN A 24 5.18 16.68 11.50
C ASN A 24 6.06 15.76 12.39
N GLU A 25 5.51 14.65 12.88
CA GLU A 25 6.28 13.57 13.54
C GLU A 25 6.99 12.65 12.54
N ASN A 26 6.61 12.72 11.26
CA ASN A 26 7.19 11.91 10.20
C ASN A 26 8.05 12.76 9.25
N TYR A 27 9.13 12.19 8.73
CA TYR A 27 9.91 12.85 7.70
C TYR A 27 9.25 12.68 6.33
N LEU A 28 8.55 13.72 5.88
CA LEU A 28 7.88 13.80 4.59
C LEU A 28 8.46 14.94 3.75
N GLU A 29 8.49 14.71 2.44
CA GLU A 29 9.04 15.65 1.47
C GLU A 29 7.97 16.60 0.92
N VAL A 30 6.74 16.09 0.79
CA VAL A 30 5.59 16.81 0.25
C VAL A 30 4.34 16.39 1.02
N VAL A 31 3.47 17.35 1.31
CA VAL A 31 2.09 17.11 1.74
C VAL A 31 1.13 17.82 0.79
N VAL A 32 0.13 17.09 0.32
CA VAL A 32 -0.89 17.57 -0.61
C VAL A 32 -2.28 17.36 0.00
N ALA A 33 -3.11 18.39 0.01
CA ALA A 33 -4.50 18.28 0.45
C ALA A 33 -5.41 19.26 -0.31
N PRO A 34 -6.74 19.04 -0.31
CA PRO A 34 -7.70 20.00 -0.85
C PRO A 34 -7.77 21.28 -0.03
N GLU A 35 -7.53 21.19 1.27
CA GLU A 35 -7.56 22.31 2.21
C GLU A 35 -6.73 21.99 3.46
N PHE A 36 -6.31 23.04 4.16
CA PHE A 36 -5.62 22.97 5.44
C PHE A 36 -6.43 23.77 6.46
N GLU A 37 -6.93 23.12 7.51
CA GLU A 37 -7.77 23.78 8.51
C GLU A 37 -7.00 24.82 9.32
N ASN A 38 -7.73 25.67 10.04
CA ASN A 38 -7.14 26.66 10.93
C ASN A 38 -6.15 26.01 11.92
N ASN A 39 -5.00 26.64 12.14
CA ASN A 39 -3.92 26.19 13.03
C ASN A 39 -3.11 24.97 12.54
N THR A 40 -3.30 24.49 11.32
CA THR A 40 -2.44 23.43 10.76
C THR A 40 -1.10 23.96 10.22
N MET A 41 -1.12 25.10 9.53
CA MET A 41 0.08 25.71 8.95
C MET A 41 1.21 25.95 9.96
N PRO A 42 0.98 26.55 11.15
CA PRO A 42 2.04 26.71 12.15
C PRO A 42 2.66 25.40 12.64
N ILE A 43 1.94 24.27 12.52
CA ILE A 43 2.44 22.95 12.87
C ILE A 43 3.31 22.40 11.75
N LEU A 44 2.80 22.42 10.51
CA LEU A 44 3.50 21.90 9.34
C LEU A 44 4.76 22.71 9.01
N SER A 45 4.74 24.03 9.22
CA SER A 45 5.89 24.91 9.00
C SER A 45 7.06 24.69 9.97
N LYS A 46 6.91 23.84 11.01
CA LYS A 46 8.03 23.40 11.84
C LYS A 46 9.03 22.54 11.06
N SER A 47 8.58 21.94 9.96
CA SER A 47 9.42 21.20 9.02
C SER A 47 9.82 22.14 7.86
N PRO A 48 10.99 22.81 7.91
CA PRO A 48 11.31 23.91 7.01
C PRO A 48 11.41 23.51 5.53
N ASN A 49 11.69 22.23 5.25
CA ASN A 49 11.82 21.70 3.89
C ASN A 49 10.53 21.00 3.39
N LEU A 50 9.47 20.95 4.20
CA LEU A 50 8.21 20.32 3.81
C LEU A 50 7.50 21.19 2.76
N ARG A 51 7.31 20.65 1.56
CA ARG A 51 6.51 21.30 0.51
C ARG A 51 5.03 21.07 0.80
N ILE A 52 4.31 22.15 1.12
CA ILE A 52 2.88 22.12 1.41
C ILE A 52 2.14 22.58 0.16
N ILE A 53 1.36 21.69 -0.46
CA ILE A 53 0.65 21.94 -1.71
C ILE A 53 -0.85 21.83 -1.48
N LYS A 54 -1.57 22.88 -1.85
CA LYS A 54 -3.04 22.86 -1.89
C LYS A 54 -3.50 22.58 -3.32
N ILE A 55 -4.14 21.44 -3.55
CA ILE A 55 -4.81 21.13 -4.82
C ILE A 55 -6.31 21.18 -4.57
N SER A 56 -6.92 22.30 -4.96
CA SER A 56 -8.37 22.48 -4.80
C SER A 56 -9.14 21.45 -5.61
N ARG A 57 -10.32 21.07 -5.11
CA ARG A 57 -11.29 20.20 -5.79
C ARG A 57 -10.85 18.74 -6.00
N ILE A 58 -9.98 18.18 -5.15
CA ILE A 58 -9.67 16.73 -5.16
C ILE A 58 -10.95 15.88 -4.97
N ASP A 59 -11.96 16.39 -4.27
CA ASP A 59 -13.29 15.76 -4.13
C ASP A 59 -13.96 15.46 -5.48
N ARG A 60 -13.58 16.18 -6.55
CA ARG A 60 -14.11 15.97 -7.91
C ARG A 60 -13.39 14.91 -8.71
N LEU A 61 -12.33 14.27 -8.18
CA LEU A 61 -11.65 13.19 -8.89
C LEU A 61 -12.62 12.06 -9.27
N ALA A 62 -13.67 11.83 -8.46
CA ALA A 62 -14.73 10.89 -8.76
C ALA A 62 -15.46 11.19 -10.09
N GLU A 63 -15.60 12.46 -10.47
CA GLU A 63 -16.23 12.87 -11.75
C GLU A 63 -15.43 12.45 -12.99
N TYR A 64 -14.17 12.05 -12.80
CA TYR A 64 -13.28 11.63 -13.88
C TYR A 64 -13.10 10.11 -13.96
N MET A 65 -13.59 9.34 -12.98
CA MET A 65 -13.38 7.89 -12.91
C MET A 65 -13.87 7.13 -14.16
N GLU A 66 -14.99 7.58 -14.75
CA GLU A 66 -15.57 6.96 -15.94
C GLU A 66 -15.16 7.64 -17.26
N LYS A 67 -14.39 8.72 -17.19
CA LYS A 67 -14.00 9.49 -18.37
C LYS A 67 -12.73 8.89 -18.99
N ARG A 68 -12.77 8.70 -20.31
CA ARG A 68 -11.56 8.34 -21.08
C ARG A 68 -10.87 9.58 -21.60
N PHE A 69 -9.55 9.52 -21.67
CA PHE A 69 -8.72 10.49 -22.38
C PHE A 69 -7.71 9.77 -23.27
N VAL A 70 -7.15 10.49 -24.24
CA VAL A 70 -6.01 10.00 -25.03
C VAL A 70 -4.76 10.30 -24.23
N ASP A 71 -4.02 9.25 -23.89
CA ASP A 71 -2.76 9.30 -23.18
C ASP A 71 -1.59 9.22 -24.17
N PHE A 72 -0.58 10.06 -23.94
CA PHE A 72 0.56 10.24 -24.83
C PHE A 72 1.84 9.95 -24.06
N LYS A 73 2.66 9.04 -24.58
CA LYS A 73 4.01 8.79 -24.08
C LYS A 73 5.04 9.11 -25.16
N SER A 74 5.88 10.09 -24.88
CA SER A 74 7.04 10.40 -25.71
C SER A 74 8.16 9.39 -25.49
N LEU A 75 8.73 8.91 -26.59
CA LEU A 75 9.89 8.03 -26.62
C LEU A 75 11.18 8.83 -26.83
N ILE A 76 12.31 8.23 -26.46
CA ILE A 76 13.64 8.88 -26.54
C ILE A 76 14.08 9.17 -27.98
N ASP A 77 13.56 8.42 -28.95
CA ASP A 77 13.81 8.60 -30.39
C ASP A 77 12.88 9.63 -31.04
N GLY A 78 12.02 10.30 -30.24
CA GLY A 78 11.04 11.26 -30.71
C GLY A 78 9.72 10.65 -31.18
N GLY A 79 9.56 9.32 -31.11
CA GLY A 79 8.29 8.64 -31.35
C GLY A 79 7.23 8.99 -30.28
N LEU A 80 5.95 8.84 -30.65
CA LEU A 80 4.82 8.98 -29.74
C LEU A 80 4.02 7.68 -29.69
N ILE A 81 3.79 7.16 -28.48
CA ILE A 81 2.78 6.14 -28.23
C ILE A 81 1.50 6.85 -27.81
N LEU A 82 0.42 6.54 -28.53
CA LEU A 82 -0.93 7.02 -28.21
C LEU A 82 -1.75 5.83 -27.74
N GLN A 83 -2.41 5.96 -26.61
CA GLN A 83 -3.34 4.97 -26.09
C GLN A 83 -4.58 5.63 -25.51
N GLN A 84 -5.66 4.88 -25.39
CA GLN A 84 -6.82 5.34 -24.63
C GLN A 84 -6.63 4.93 -23.17
N SER A 85 -6.89 5.86 -22.23
CA SER A 85 -6.77 5.57 -20.81
C SER A 85 -7.64 4.37 -20.39
N PRO A 86 -7.17 3.51 -19.46
CA PRO A 86 -7.98 2.43 -18.93
C PRO A 86 -9.16 3.00 -18.11
N ILE A 87 -10.25 2.26 -18.04
CA ILE A 87 -11.33 2.48 -17.07
C ILE A 87 -11.40 1.24 -16.18
N ASN A 88 -11.38 1.46 -14.87
CA ASN A 88 -11.67 0.42 -13.92
C ASN A 88 -13.19 0.14 -13.91
N LYS A 89 -13.58 -1.07 -14.32
CA LYS A 89 -14.99 -1.49 -14.35
C LYS A 89 -15.50 -2.02 -13.01
N ILE A 90 -14.61 -2.28 -12.06
CA ILE A 90 -14.95 -2.85 -10.76
C ILE A 90 -15.12 -1.68 -9.79
N ILE A 91 -16.36 -1.33 -9.49
CA ILE A 91 -16.72 -0.21 -8.60
C ILE A 91 -17.58 -0.65 -7.42
N SER A 92 -18.11 -1.86 -7.46
CA SER A 92 -18.96 -2.47 -6.44
C SER A 92 -18.66 -3.97 -6.28
N PRO A 93 -19.07 -4.60 -5.16
CA PRO A 93 -18.84 -6.02 -4.95
C PRO A 93 -19.48 -6.91 -6.03
N ASP A 94 -20.59 -6.45 -6.61
CA ASP A 94 -21.35 -7.19 -7.63
C ASP A 94 -20.64 -7.23 -8.98
N ASP A 95 -19.65 -6.36 -9.21
CA ASP A 95 -18.84 -6.36 -10.44
C ASP A 95 -17.83 -7.53 -10.45
N PHE A 96 -17.52 -8.11 -9.29
CA PHE A 96 -16.64 -9.27 -9.20
C PHE A 96 -17.33 -10.54 -9.65
N LYS A 97 -16.66 -11.28 -10.53
CA LYS A 97 -17.11 -12.60 -10.95
C LYS A 97 -16.50 -13.68 -10.05
N PRO A 98 -17.30 -14.61 -9.51
CA PRO A 98 -16.77 -15.78 -8.83
C PRO A 98 -15.78 -16.55 -9.72
N ALA A 99 -14.59 -16.83 -9.19
CA ALA A 99 -13.58 -17.57 -9.95
C ALA A 99 -14.03 -19.02 -10.19
N SER A 100 -14.05 -19.42 -11.45
CA SER A 100 -14.35 -20.77 -11.90
C SER A 100 -13.55 -21.11 -13.15
N THR A 101 -13.02 -22.33 -13.24
CA THR A 101 -12.32 -22.82 -14.43
C THR A 101 -12.43 -24.34 -14.54
N GLU A 102 -12.37 -24.89 -15.75
CA GLU A 102 -12.32 -26.33 -15.98
C GLU A 102 -10.95 -26.70 -16.55
N TYR A 103 -10.30 -27.70 -15.95
CA TYR A 103 -9.01 -28.20 -16.43
C TYR A 103 -8.99 -29.72 -16.37
N LYS A 104 -8.68 -30.36 -17.51
CA LYS A 104 -8.66 -31.83 -17.67
C LYS A 104 -9.95 -32.50 -17.19
N GLY A 105 -11.12 -31.92 -17.52
CA GLY A 105 -12.43 -32.44 -17.12
C GLY A 105 -12.78 -32.25 -15.64
N LYS A 106 -11.96 -31.50 -14.89
CA LYS A 106 -12.22 -31.16 -13.49
C LYS A 106 -12.59 -29.68 -13.37
N LEU A 107 -13.78 -29.42 -12.82
CA LEU A 107 -14.22 -28.09 -12.46
C LEU A 107 -13.55 -27.64 -11.16
N TYR A 108 -13.02 -26.41 -11.17
CA TYR A 108 -12.46 -25.72 -10.02
C TYR A 108 -13.26 -24.45 -9.77
N THR A 109 -13.78 -24.29 -8.56
CA THR A 109 -14.53 -23.11 -8.12
C THR A 109 -14.00 -22.61 -6.79
N ILE A 110 -14.39 -21.40 -6.40
CA ILE A 110 -14.18 -20.90 -5.04
C ILE A 110 -14.76 -21.86 -3.99
N ALA A 111 -14.06 -22.00 -2.86
CA ALA A 111 -14.51 -22.84 -1.75
C ALA A 111 -15.64 -22.19 -0.93
N ARG A 112 -15.61 -20.85 -0.83
CA ARG A 112 -16.66 -20.02 -0.23
C ARG A 112 -16.67 -18.66 -0.93
N LYS A 113 -17.78 -17.93 -0.78
CA LYS A 113 -17.81 -16.52 -1.17
C LYS A 113 -17.04 -15.65 -0.16
N PRO A 114 -16.49 -14.51 -0.59
CA PRO A 114 -15.94 -13.52 0.33
C PRO A 114 -17.00 -13.00 1.30
N THR A 115 -16.57 -12.62 2.51
CA THR A 115 -17.41 -11.88 3.47
C THR A 115 -17.57 -10.42 3.02
N LYS A 116 -18.40 -9.65 3.73
CA LYS A 116 -18.60 -8.22 3.41
C LYS A 116 -17.29 -7.43 3.58
N GLU A 117 -16.54 -7.75 4.61
CA GLU A 117 -15.26 -7.13 4.96
C GLU A 117 -14.21 -7.49 3.91
N GLU A 118 -14.14 -8.76 3.50
CA GLU A 118 -13.25 -9.19 2.42
C GLU A 118 -13.61 -8.52 1.09
N TYR A 119 -14.89 -8.37 0.76
CA TYR A 119 -15.29 -7.62 -0.44
C TYR A 119 -14.88 -6.14 -0.38
N ALA A 120 -14.94 -5.51 0.81
CA ALA A 120 -14.48 -4.14 0.98
C ALA A 120 -12.96 -4.03 0.75
N ASP A 121 -12.18 -4.96 1.30
CA ASP A 121 -10.73 -5.03 1.08
C ASP A 121 -10.37 -5.36 -0.37
N MET A 122 -11.11 -6.26 -1.02
CA MET A 122 -10.98 -6.56 -2.45
C MET A 122 -11.20 -5.31 -3.30
N LEU A 123 -12.26 -4.54 -3.03
CA LEU A 123 -12.53 -3.30 -3.75
C LEU A 123 -11.42 -2.27 -3.52
N PHE A 124 -11.06 -2.02 -2.26
CA PHE A 124 -9.98 -1.09 -1.93
C PHE A 124 -8.68 -1.48 -2.63
N GLY A 125 -8.27 -2.74 -2.52
CA GLY A 125 -7.07 -3.25 -3.16
C GLY A 125 -7.12 -3.11 -4.67
N TRP A 126 -8.25 -3.45 -5.30
CA TRP A 126 -8.41 -3.31 -6.73
C TRP A 126 -8.27 -1.87 -7.22
N GLN A 127 -8.79 -0.88 -6.48
CA GLN A 127 -8.59 0.54 -6.82
C GLN A 127 -7.12 0.97 -6.67
N VAL A 128 -6.46 0.52 -5.60
CA VAL A 128 -5.05 0.84 -5.35
C VAL A 128 -4.13 0.22 -6.42
N GLU A 129 -4.39 -1.02 -6.81
CA GLU A 129 -3.59 -1.77 -7.79
C GLU A 129 -3.52 -1.05 -9.15
N GLN A 130 -4.57 -0.33 -9.55
CA GLN A 130 -4.57 0.45 -10.80
C GLN A 130 -3.49 1.53 -10.86
N GLY A 131 -3.01 2.00 -9.69
CA GLY A 131 -1.96 3.02 -9.58
C GLY A 131 -0.56 2.46 -9.36
N ILE A 132 -0.40 1.14 -9.28
CA ILE A 132 0.88 0.48 -9.00
C ILE A 132 1.54 0.05 -10.31
N THR A 133 2.86 0.22 -10.41
CA THR A 133 3.64 -0.20 -11.57
C THR A 133 3.70 -1.73 -11.67
N SER A 134 3.33 -2.28 -12.83
CA SER A 134 3.39 -3.71 -13.08
C SER A 134 4.81 -4.28 -13.12
N ASN A 135 5.01 -5.57 -12.86
CA ASN A 135 4.01 -6.49 -12.28
C ASN A 135 3.85 -6.20 -10.79
N SER A 136 2.63 -6.33 -10.26
CA SER A 136 2.34 -6.12 -8.85
C SER A 136 1.45 -7.18 -8.20
N VAL A 137 1.67 -7.34 -6.89
CA VAL A 137 0.82 -8.08 -5.96
C VAL A 137 0.76 -7.29 -4.66
N ILE A 138 -0.44 -7.06 -4.16
CA ILE A 138 -0.68 -6.36 -2.90
C ILE A 138 -1.48 -7.22 -1.93
N TYR A 139 -1.24 -6.96 -0.65
CA TYR A 139 -2.04 -7.48 0.44
C TYR A 139 -2.74 -6.31 1.13
N VAL A 140 -4.04 -6.45 1.33
CA VAL A 140 -4.92 -5.46 1.94
C VAL A 140 -5.60 -6.09 3.14
N LYS A 141 -5.70 -5.34 4.22
CA LYS A 141 -6.45 -5.74 5.40
C LYS A 141 -7.04 -4.50 6.06
N ASP A 142 -8.31 -4.55 6.43
CA ASP A 142 -9.00 -3.48 7.15
C ASP A 142 -8.91 -2.12 6.41
N GLY A 143 -9.05 -2.13 5.09
CA GLY A 143 -9.01 -0.94 4.24
C GLY A 143 -7.63 -0.29 4.08
N VAL A 144 -6.54 -0.99 4.40
CA VAL A 144 -5.17 -0.50 4.21
C VAL A 144 -4.26 -1.53 3.54
N THR A 145 -3.28 -1.06 2.77
CA THR A 145 -2.24 -1.94 2.22
C THR A 145 -1.26 -2.37 3.32
N VAL A 146 -1.14 -3.68 3.55
CA VAL A 146 -0.20 -4.25 4.51
C VAL A 146 1.12 -4.64 3.86
N GLY A 147 1.12 -4.98 2.57
CA GLY A 147 2.31 -5.25 1.77
C GLY A 147 2.08 -4.94 0.29
N ILE A 148 3.10 -4.43 -0.39
CA ILE A 148 3.08 -4.12 -1.83
C ILE A 148 4.36 -4.62 -2.48
N GLY A 149 4.21 -5.59 -3.39
CA GLY A 149 5.23 -6.01 -4.34
C GLY A 149 4.95 -5.34 -5.69
N THR A 150 5.98 -4.80 -6.32
CA THR A 150 5.85 -4.04 -7.58
C THR A 150 7.19 -4.02 -8.32
N GLY A 151 7.15 -3.97 -9.66
CA GLY A 151 8.32 -3.75 -10.51
C GLY A 151 9.15 -5.00 -10.82
N GLU A 152 8.62 -6.20 -10.54
CA GLU A 152 9.28 -7.47 -10.84
C GLU A 152 8.83 -8.07 -12.18
N GLN A 153 9.67 -8.94 -12.74
CA GLN A 153 9.35 -9.67 -13.97
C GLN A 153 8.58 -10.97 -13.71
N ASP A 154 8.85 -11.63 -12.58
CA ASP A 154 8.19 -12.87 -12.18
C ASP A 154 7.06 -12.65 -11.17
N ARG A 155 5.97 -13.40 -11.37
CA ARG A 155 4.73 -13.26 -10.60
C ARG A 155 4.85 -13.86 -9.19
N VAL A 156 5.62 -14.93 -9.04
CA VAL A 156 5.84 -15.54 -7.71
C VAL A 156 6.78 -14.64 -6.91
N GLY A 157 7.87 -14.18 -7.53
CA GLY A 157 8.82 -13.25 -6.92
C GLY A 157 8.16 -11.97 -6.40
N VAL A 158 7.23 -11.37 -7.16
CA VAL A 158 6.53 -10.15 -6.68
C VAL A 158 5.66 -10.42 -5.45
N ALA A 159 5.02 -11.60 -5.37
CA ALA A 159 4.23 -11.99 -4.20
C ALA A 159 5.14 -12.24 -2.98
N GLU A 160 6.28 -12.90 -3.17
CA GLU A 160 7.28 -13.11 -2.11
C GLU A 160 7.83 -11.79 -1.57
N ILE A 161 8.10 -10.80 -2.44
CA ILE A 161 8.52 -9.45 -2.03
C ILE A 161 7.44 -8.77 -1.19
N ALA A 162 6.18 -8.89 -1.59
CA ALA A 162 5.06 -8.31 -0.86
C ALA A 162 4.93 -8.95 0.55
N ILE A 163 5.08 -10.27 0.65
CA ILE A 163 5.11 -11.01 1.93
C ILE A 163 6.30 -10.56 2.79
N TYR A 164 7.51 -10.52 2.23
CA TYR A 164 8.71 -10.08 2.93
C TYR A 164 8.56 -8.67 3.52
N LYS A 165 7.98 -7.74 2.74
CA LYS A 165 7.69 -6.38 3.19
C LYS A 165 6.67 -6.36 4.33
N ALA A 166 5.62 -7.19 4.27
CA ALA A 166 4.63 -7.30 5.33
C ALA A 166 5.27 -7.80 6.64
N TYR A 167 6.06 -8.88 6.58
CA TYR A 167 6.80 -9.41 7.74
C TYR A 167 7.75 -8.38 8.34
N THR A 168 8.53 -7.69 7.48
CA THR A 168 9.47 -6.66 7.92
C THR A 168 8.75 -5.50 8.61
N LYS A 169 7.62 -5.04 8.05
CA LYS A 169 6.79 -3.98 8.63
C LYS A 169 6.16 -4.41 9.96
N TYR A 170 5.71 -5.66 10.04
CA TYR A 170 5.11 -6.21 11.25
C TYR A 170 6.13 -6.29 12.39
N ALA A 171 7.31 -6.84 12.14
CA ALA A 171 8.40 -6.90 13.10
C ALA A 171 8.81 -5.50 13.60
N ASP A 172 8.93 -4.53 12.70
CA ASP A 172 9.23 -3.13 13.06
C ASP A 172 8.14 -2.51 13.95
N THR A 173 6.87 -2.75 13.61
CA THR A 173 5.73 -2.25 14.39
C THR A 173 5.69 -2.91 15.77
N LEU A 174 5.91 -4.22 15.85
CA LEU A 174 5.91 -4.97 17.10
C LEU A 174 7.05 -4.52 18.02
N CYS A 175 8.26 -4.38 17.47
CA CYS A 175 9.42 -3.87 18.19
C CYS A 175 9.17 -2.47 18.73
N PHE A 176 8.62 -1.56 17.91
CA PHE A 176 8.30 -0.20 18.34
C PHE A 176 7.25 -0.18 19.45
N ARG A 177 6.20 -1.00 19.37
CA ARG A 177 5.18 -1.09 20.41
C ARG A 177 5.73 -1.62 21.74
N LYS A 178 6.60 -2.63 21.70
CA LYS A 178 7.16 -3.24 22.91
C LYS A 178 8.29 -2.43 23.54
N TYR A 179 9.16 -1.84 22.72
CA TYR A 179 10.43 -1.28 23.18
C TYR A 179 10.64 0.19 22.81
N GLY A 180 9.72 0.81 22.06
CA GLY A 180 9.79 2.23 21.68
C GLY A 180 10.84 2.56 20.61
N ILE A 181 11.54 1.56 20.06
CA ILE A 181 12.60 1.75 19.06
C ILE A 181 12.31 0.96 17.77
N PRO A 182 12.77 1.42 16.59
CA PRO A 182 12.71 0.65 15.35
C PRO A 182 13.45 -0.68 15.45
N TYR A 183 12.99 -1.69 14.69
CA TYR A 183 13.60 -3.02 14.73
C TYR A 183 15.07 -3.02 14.28
N LYS A 184 15.42 -2.19 13.28
CA LYS A 184 16.82 -2.00 12.85
C LYS A 184 17.71 -1.36 13.92
N GLU A 185 17.14 -0.52 14.77
CA GLU A 185 17.89 0.07 15.89
C GLU A 185 18.12 -0.98 16.99
N LEU A 186 17.12 -1.83 17.28
CA LEU A 186 17.29 -2.98 18.17
C LEU A 186 18.42 -3.90 17.68
N GLU A 187 18.44 -4.26 16.39
CA GLU A 187 19.53 -5.05 15.80
C GLU A 187 20.90 -4.39 15.99
N ALA A 188 20.99 -3.07 15.77
CA ALA A 188 22.24 -2.34 15.92
C ALA A 188 22.73 -2.30 17.39
N GLU A 189 21.84 -2.14 18.36
CA GLU A 189 22.21 -2.11 19.78
C GLU A 189 22.56 -3.51 20.32
N ILE A 190 21.95 -4.58 19.79
CA ILE A 190 22.35 -5.97 20.05
C ILE A 190 23.77 -6.23 19.51
N ASN A 191 24.04 -5.83 18.26
CA ASN A 191 25.37 -6.00 17.64
C ASN A 191 26.48 -5.24 18.40
N LYS A 192 26.13 -4.15 19.10
CA LYS A 192 27.04 -3.41 19.99
C LYS A 192 27.14 -3.99 21.40
N GLY A 193 26.43 -5.08 21.70
CA GLY A 193 26.41 -5.72 23.02
C GLY A 193 25.64 -4.95 24.10
N LYS A 194 24.78 -3.99 23.72
CA LYS A 194 24.03 -3.15 24.67
C LYS A 194 22.65 -3.71 25.02
N LYS A 195 22.13 -4.64 24.22
CA LYS A 195 20.84 -5.30 24.43
C LYS A 195 20.99 -6.81 24.22
N ASP A 196 20.12 -7.56 24.89
CA ASP A 196 20.08 -9.01 24.80
C ASP A 196 19.58 -9.49 23.43
N ALA A 197 20.23 -10.52 22.88
CA ALA A 197 19.88 -11.08 21.57
C ALA A 197 18.50 -11.77 21.57
N GLY A 198 18.05 -12.28 22.73
CA GLY A 198 16.75 -12.93 22.90
C GLY A 198 15.57 -12.00 22.61
N LEU A 199 15.75 -10.67 22.76
CA LEU A 199 14.71 -9.69 22.39
C LEU A 199 14.39 -9.73 20.90
N LYS A 200 15.41 -9.91 20.04
CA LYS A 200 15.19 -10.04 18.59
C LYS A 200 14.50 -11.36 18.28
N GLU A 201 14.94 -12.45 18.89
CA GLU A 201 14.32 -13.76 18.70
C GLU A 201 12.85 -13.78 19.11
N GLU A 202 12.49 -13.10 20.19
CA GLU A 202 11.10 -12.96 20.62
C GLU A 202 10.25 -12.28 19.54
N ILE A 203 10.71 -11.14 19.01
CA ILE A 203 10.02 -10.41 17.94
C ILE A 203 9.89 -11.26 16.68
N ASP A 204 10.94 -11.99 16.30
CA ASP A 204 10.95 -12.82 15.10
C ASP A 204 10.00 -14.01 15.23
N LYS A 205 9.99 -14.67 16.39
CA LYS A 205 9.07 -15.78 16.68
C LYS A 205 7.62 -15.32 16.66
N GLU A 206 7.30 -14.19 17.29
CA GLU A 206 5.94 -13.64 17.28
C GLU A 206 5.53 -13.17 15.88
N THR A 207 6.43 -12.52 15.14
CA THR A 207 6.17 -12.12 13.75
C THR A 207 5.87 -13.34 12.87
N ALA A 208 6.61 -14.43 13.04
CA ALA A 208 6.37 -15.68 12.31
C ALA A 208 5.04 -16.34 12.70
N LEU A 209 4.72 -16.36 13.99
CA LEU A 209 3.47 -16.92 14.52
C LEU A 209 2.24 -16.16 14.03
N GLU A 210 2.33 -14.84 13.94
CA GLU A 210 1.27 -13.97 13.43
C GLU A 210 1.29 -13.82 11.90
N HIS A 211 2.14 -14.60 11.21
CA HIS A 211 2.31 -14.57 9.76
C HIS A 211 2.55 -13.17 9.18
N GLY A 212 3.35 -12.35 9.87
CA GLY A 212 3.60 -10.95 9.47
C GLY A 212 2.33 -10.09 9.43
N GLY A 213 1.28 -10.47 10.18
CA GLY A 213 -0.02 -9.81 10.19
C GLY A 213 -0.89 -10.08 8.96
N LEU A 214 -0.49 -11.00 8.07
CA LEU A 214 -1.19 -11.31 6.82
C LEU A 214 -2.43 -12.19 7.02
N THR A 215 -2.59 -12.83 8.16
CA THR A 215 -3.79 -13.64 8.44
C THR A 215 -5.05 -12.78 8.31
N GLY A 216 -5.98 -13.21 7.44
CA GLY A 216 -7.21 -12.48 7.13
C GLY A 216 -7.04 -11.34 6.11
N ALA A 217 -5.84 -11.14 5.54
CA ALA A 217 -5.64 -10.18 4.46
C ALA A 217 -6.15 -10.72 3.12
N THR A 218 -6.66 -9.81 2.29
CA THR A 218 -7.00 -10.05 0.89
C THR A 218 -5.80 -9.78 0.00
N MET A 219 -5.47 -10.73 -0.88
CA MET A 219 -4.43 -10.57 -1.90
C MET A 219 -5.05 -10.12 -3.23
N VAL A 220 -4.47 -9.11 -3.86
CA VAL A 220 -4.85 -8.61 -5.19
C VAL A 220 -3.61 -8.62 -6.09
N SER A 221 -3.79 -9.00 -7.36
CA SER A 221 -2.73 -9.10 -8.36
C SER A 221 -3.22 -8.48 -9.67
N ASP A 222 -2.36 -7.69 -10.33
CA ASP A 222 -2.67 -7.08 -11.63
C ASP A 222 -2.83 -8.10 -12.79
N ALA A 223 -2.40 -9.36 -12.59
CA ALA A 223 -2.58 -10.45 -13.55
C ALA A 223 -2.79 -11.82 -12.89
N PHE A 224 -3.07 -12.83 -13.71
CA PHE A 224 -3.28 -14.21 -13.26
C PHE A 224 -2.00 -14.86 -12.72
N PHE A 225 -2.15 -15.80 -11.79
CA PHE A 225 -1.05 -16.65 -11.34
C PHE A 225 -0.92 -17.88 -12.24
N PRO A 226 0.26 -18.11 -12.86
CA PRO A 226 0.47 -19.26 -13.74
C PRO A 226 0.57 -20.59 -12.99
N PHE A 227 0.93 -20.56 -11.70
CA PHE A 227 1.15 -21.74 -10.86
C PHE A 227 0.42 -21.59 -9.51
N ARG A 228 0.28 -22.70 -8.79
CA ARG A 228 -0.22 -22.73 -7.41
C ARG A 228 0.91 -22.83 -6.42
#